data_AF-A0AAJ2DYN5-F1
#
_entry.id   AF-A0AAJ2DYN5-F1
#
_cell.length_a   1.000
_cell.length_b   1.000
_cell.length_c   1.000
_cell.angle_alpha   90.00
_cell.angle_beta   90.00
_cell.angle_gamma   90.00
#
_symmetry.space_group_name_H-M   'P 1'
#
loop_
_entity.id
_entity.type
_entity.pdbx_description
1 polymer ?
#
loop_
_entity_poly.entity_id
_entity_poly.type
_entity_poly.pdbx_seq_one_letter_code
_entity_poly.pdbx_strand_id
1 'polypeptide(L)'
;MPVAALTSQRQGSVRVYAGVVAKPIIAISVTYCVLSNISFQSSSDGSLAMHRAAQMGLVSEEYAEQHTADRVLFKHVGPELYEYRVKRAVVSYAGIPWLVARRTNIDLLGRCETFGQEGCSLRAD
;
A
#
# COMPACT_ATOMS: atom_id res chain seq x y z
N MET A 1 15.12 29.21 -57.14
CA MET A 1 14.88 29.77 -55.79
C MET A 1 14.13 28.73 -54.97
N PRO A 2 14.70 28.14 -53.90
CA PRO A 2 14.00 27.12 -53.12
C PRO A 2 13.17 27.75 -52.00
N VAL A 3 11.95 27.26 -51.83
CA VAL A 3 11.02 27.59 -50.74
C VAL A 3 11.50 26.89 -49.48
N ALA A 4 11.85 27.66 -48.45
CA ALA A 4 12.28 27.14 -47.16
C ALA A 4 11.11 26.45 -46.42
N ALA A 5 11.35 25.22 -45.99
CA ALA A 5 10.39 24.38 -45.28
C ALA A 5 10.08 24.93 -43.87
N LEU A 6 8.81 25.26 -43.62
CA LEU A 6 8.22 25.45 -42.29
C LEU A 6 8.11 24.09 -41.57
N THR A 7 9.21 23.59 -41.02
CA THR A 7 9.17 22.43 -40.11
C THR A 7 10.16 22.60 -38.95
N SER A 8 9.97 23.63 -38.13
CA SER A 8 10.74 23.75 -36.88
C SER A 8 9.94 24.48 -35.80
N GLN A 9 8.82 23.89 -35.36
CA GLN A 9 8.12 24.41 -34.18
C GLN A 9 7.23 23.39 -33.44
N ARG A 10 7.49 22.07 -33.55
CA ARG A 10 6.70 21.04 -32.84
C ARG A 10 7.42 20.30 -31.71
N GLN A 11 8.74 20.40 -31.59
CA GLN A 11 9.50 19.63 -30.58
C GLN A 11 9.69 20.34 -29.23
N GLY A 12 9.58 21.67 -29.15
CA GLY A 12 9.75 22.41 -27.90
C GLY A 12 8.57 22.33 -26.92
N SER A 13 7.34 22.19 -27.45
CA SER A 13 6.11 22.26 -26.65
C SER A 13 5.84 20.97 -25.84
N VAL A 14 6.11 19.79 -26.41
CA VAL A 14 5.76 18.50 -25.78
C VAL A 14 6.57 18.24 -24.51
N ARG A 15 7.87 18.59 -24.47
CA ARG A 15 8.71 18.39 -23.27
C ARG A 15 8.35 19.35 -22.13
N VAL A 16 7.95 20.59 -22.45
CA VAL A 16 7.52 21.58 -21.46
C VAL A 16 6.14 21.21 -20.91
N TYR A 17 5.19 20.82 -21.77
CA TYR A 17 3.89 20.29 -21.34
C TYR A 17 4.04 19.00 -20.51
N ALA A 18 4.94 18.09 -20.90
CA ALA A 18 5.23 16.90 -20.11
C ALA A 18 5.78 17.27 -18.73
N GLY A 19 6.68 18.26 -18.62
CA GLY A 19 7.20 18.72 -17.33
C GLY A 19 6.17 19.45 -16.45
N VAL A 20 5.28 20.25 -17.05
CA VAL A 20 4.26 21.03 -16.33
C VAL A 20 3.06 20.18 -15.90
N VAL A 21 2.71 19.14 -16.67
CA VAL A 21 1.57 18.25 -16.36
C VAL A 21 2.01 17.02 -15.55
N ALA A 22 3.23 16.51 -15.73
CA ALA A 22 3.70 15.36 -14.95
C ALA A 22 3.89 15.70 -13.47
N LYS A 23 4.42 16.88 -13.14
CA LYS A 23 4.63 17.31 -11.74
C LYS A 23 3.36 17.28 -10.89
N PRO A 24 2.24 17.93 -11.29
CA PRO A 24 1.01 17.89 -10.51
C PRO A 24 0.40 16.48 -10.47
N ILE A 25 0.49 15.70 -11.55
CA ILE A 25 -0.01 14.31 -11.55
C ILE A 25 0.76 13.47 -10.52
N ILE A 26 2.10 13.54 -10.52
CA ILE A 26 2.94 12.83 -9.55
C ILE A 26 2.57 13.27 -8.12
N ALA A 27 2.43 14.58 -7.87
CA ALA A 27 2.05 15.09 -6.56
C ALA A 27 0.67 14.59 -6.10
N ILE A 28 -0.33 14.60 -6.97
CA ILE A 28 -1.68 14.10 -6.67
C ILE A 28 -1.66 12.59 -6.41
N SER A 29 -0.95 11.82 -7.23
CA SER A 29 -0.83 10.37 -7.06
C SER A 29 -0.15 10.01 -5.73
N VAL A 30 0.97 10.66 -5.41
CA VAL A 30 1.65 10.45 -4.12
C VAL A 30 0.75 10.84 -2.96
N THR A 31 0.09 12.00 -3.05
CA THR A 31 -0.85 12.47 -2.00
C THR A 31 -2.00 11.49 -1.80
N TYR A 32 -2.60 10.99 -2.87
CA TYR A 32 -3.67 10.00 -2.81
C TYR A 32 -3.19 8.71 -2.14
N CYS A 33 -2.03 8.20 -2.52
CA CYS A 33 -1.46 6.99 -1.93
C CYS A 33 -1.17 7.17 -0.42
N VAL A 34 -0.65 8.33 -0.01
CA VAL A 34 -0.41 8.66 1.41
C VAL A 34 -1.72 8.73 2.18
N LEU A 35 -2.72 9.45 1.65
CA LEU A 35 -4.03 9.58 2.30
C LEU A 35 -4.78 8.24 2.38
N SER A 36 -4.71 7.42 1.33
CA SER A 36 -5.28 6.07 1.33
C SER A 36 -4.64 5.18 2.40
N ASN A 37 -3.32 5.30 2.58
CA ASN A 37 -2.60 4.58 3.62
C ASN A 37 -3.00 5.05 5.03
N ILE A 38 -3.04 6.36 5.27
CA ILE A 38 -3.48 6.94 6.55
C ILE A 38 -4.91 6.52 6.86
N SER A 39 -5.81 6.59 5.88
CA SER A 39 -7.21 6.18 6.03
C SER A 39 -7.34 4.70 6.40
N PHE A 40 -6.53 3.82 5.78
CA PHE A 40 -6.52 2.41 6.14
C PHE A 40 -5.98 2.17 7.55
N GLN A 41 -4.88 2.82 7.93
CA GLN A 41 -4.31 2.71 9.28
C GLN A 41 -5.26 3.24 10.36
N SER A 42 -6.02 4.28 10.05
CA SER A 42 -7.01 4.87 10.95
C SER A 42 -8.28 4.01 11.07
N SER A 43 -8.60 3.21 10.06
CA SER A 43 -9.82 2.41 10.00
C SER A 43 -9.58 0.90 10.03
N SER A 44 -8.37 0.48 10.44
CA SER A 44 -8.05 -0.92 10.63
C SER A 44 -8.67 -1.43 11.93
N ASP A 45 -9.28 -2.62 11.87
CA ASP A 45 -9.87 -3.27 13.04
C ASP A 45 -8.80 -3.91 13.94
N GLY A 46 -7.61 -4.19 13.39
CA GLY A 46 -6.53 -4.72 14.19
C GLY A 46 -5.19 -4.83 13.47
N SER A 47 -4.23 -5.36 14.21
CA SER A 47 -2.86 -5.59 13.74
C SER A 47 -2.29 -6.91 14.25
N LEU A 48 -1.69 -7.66 13.34
CA LEU A 48 -0.98 -8.91 13.59
C LEU A 48 0.53 -8.67 13.56
N ALA A 49 1.29 -9.35 14.42
CA ALA A 49 2.74 -9.40 14.30
C ALA A 49 3.13 -10.28 13.11
N MET A 50 4.29 -10.01 12.50
CA MET A 50 4.72 -10.73 11.30
C MET A 50 4.80 -12.25 11.49
N HIS A 51 5.27 -12.74 12.65
CA HIS A 51 5.32 -14.18 12.91
C HIS A 51 3.93 -14.83 12.91
N ARG A 52 2.90 -14.17 13.44
CA ARG A 52 1.51 -14.64 13.37
C ARG A 52 0.96 -14.56 11.95
N ALA A 53 1.28 -13.50 11.23
CA ALA A 53 0.90 -13.37 9.83
C ALA A 53 1.48 -14.49 8.96
N ALA A 54 2.71 -14.95 9.24
CA ALA A 54 3.30 -16.11 8.59
C ALA A 54 2.58 -17.42 8.94
N GLN A 55 2.29 -17.65 10.23
CA GLN A 55 1.51 -18.81 10.69
C GLN A 55 0.11 -18.89 10.04
N MET A 56 -0.49 -17.74 9.73
CA MET A 56 -1.78 -17.63 9.03
C MET A 56 -1.65 -17.68 7.49
N GLY A 57 -0.43 -17.79 6.94
CA GLY A 57 -0.18 -17.82 5.50
C GLY A 57 -0.37 -16.48 4.79
N LEU A 58 -0.39 -15.35 5.52
CA LEU A 58 -0.54 -14.01 4.94
C LEU A 58 0.78 -13.49 4.33
N VAL A 59 1.91 -13.93 4.88
CA VAL A 59 3.28 -13.62 4.45
C VAL A 59 4.13 -14.90 4.49
N SER A 60 5.25 -14.94 3.77
CA SER A 60 6.22 -16.03 3.91
C SER A 60 6.98 -15.93 5.25
N GLU A 61 7.47 -17.05 5.76
CA GLU A 61 8.27 -17.11 6.98
C GLU A 61 9.55 -16.26 6.86
N GLU A 62 10.27 -16.40 5.73
CA GLU A 62 11.46 -15.60 5.42
C GLU A 62 11.19 -14.09 5.49
N TYR A 63 10.04 -13.66 4.98
CA TYR A 63 9.65 -12.25 5.01
C TYR A 63 9.32 -11.80 6.44
N ALA A 64 8.66 -12.66 7.22
CA ALA A 64 8.32 -12.37 8.60
C ALA A 64 9.57 -12.25 9.49
N GLU A 65 10.60 -13.07 9.25
CA GLU A 65 11.89 -13.00 9.97
C GLU A 65 12.66 -11.71 9.67
N GLN A 66 12.67 -11.28 8.40
CA GLN A 66 13.30 -10.02 8.01
C GLN A 66 12.57 -8.79 8.56
N HIS A 67 11.28 -8.92 8.85
CA HIS A 67 10.39 -7.83 9.24
C HIS A 67 9.76 -8.03 10.64
N THR A 68 10.45 -8.70 11.56
CA THR A 68 9.92 -9.05 12.89
C THR A 68 9.32 -7.90 13.70
N ALA A 69 9.87 -6.70 13.57
CA ALA A 69 9.39 -5.49 14.25
C ALA A 69 8.17 -4.83 13.56
N ASP A 70 7.86 -5.24 12.33
CA ASP A 70 6.72 -4.75 11.59
C ASP A 70 5.45 -5.53 11.96
N ARG A 71 4.31 -5.00 11.52
CA ARG A 71 3.00 -5.61 11.74
C ARG A 71 2.32 -5.89 10.40
N VAL A 72 1.17 -6.53 10.45
CA VAL A 72 0.20 -6.68 9.37
C VAL A 72 -1.09 -6.03 9.84
N LEU A 73 -1.56 -4.99 9.15
CA LEU A 73 -2.81 -4.33 9.48
C LEU A 73 -3.94 -5.01 8.74
N PHE A 74 -5.09 -5.17 9.39
CA PHE A 74 -6.24 -5.77 8.75
C PHE A 74 -7.54 -5.05 9.08
N LYS A 75 -8.51 -5.22 8.20
CA LYS A 75 -9.84 -4.64 8.26
C LYS A 75 -10.85 -5.60 7.66
N HIS A 76 -11.98 -5.77 8.32
CA HIS A 76 -13.17 -6.45 7.86
C HIS A 76 -13.91 -5.56 6.85
N VAL A 77 -14.11 -6.07 5.63
CA VAL A 77 -14.69 -5.31 4.50
C VAL A 77 -15.95 -5.93 3.93
N GLY A 78 -16.34 -7.12 4.40
CA GLY A 78 -17.54 -7.83 3.98
C GLY A 78 -17.78 -9.04 4.88
N PRO A 79 -18.91 -9.74 4.77
CA PRO A 79 -19.37 -10.72 5.76
C PRO A 79 -18.39 -11.85 6.08
N GLU A 80 -17.51 -12.22 5.15
CA GLU A 80 -16.44 -13.20 5.34
C GLU A 80 -15.12 -12.72 4.69
N LEU A 81 -14.94 -11.41 4.53
CA LEU A 81 -13.84 -10.85 3.75
C LEU A 81 -13.04 -9.84 4.57
N TYR A 82 -11.74 -10.12 4.66
CA TYR A 82 -10.79 -9.25 5.31
C TYR A 82 -9.82 -8.67 4.27
N GLU A 83 -9.65 -7.36 4.31
CA GLU A 83 -8.55 -6.67 3.66
C GLU A 83 -7.38 -6.58 4.65
N TYR A 84 -6.21 -7.04 4.25
CA TYR A 84 -4.98 -6.87 5.02
C TYR A 84 -3.92 -6.19 4.17
N ARG A 85 -3.08 -5.42 4.84
CA ARG A 85 -1.91 -4.76 4.24
C ARG A 85 -0.69 -5.21 4.99
N VAL A 86 0.41 -5.39 4.28
CA VAL A 86 1.70 -5.80 4.83
C VAL A 86 2.67 -4.63 4.67
N LYS A 87 3.44 -4.30 5.71
CA LYS A 87 4.48 -3.28 5.61
C LYS A 87 5.56 -3.82 4.69
N ARG A 88 5.72 -3.21 3.51
CA ARG A 88 6.85 -3.46 2.63
C ARG A 88 7.93 -2.42 2.85
N ALA A 89 9.17 -2.86 2.84
CA ALA A 89 10.30 -1.97 2.60
C ALA A 89 9.99 -1.13 1.34
N VAL A 90 10.42 0.11 1.33
CA VAL A 90 10.19 1.16 0.34
C VAL A 90 10.81 0.76 -1.02
N VAL A 91 10.25 -0.26 -1.68
CA VAL A 91 10.75 -0.81 -2.95
C VAL A 91 9.72 -0.63 -4.09
N SER A 92 8.52 -0.11 -3.81
CA SER A 92 7.54 0.24 -4.84
C SER A 92 7.70 1.68 -5.33
N TYR A 93 7.28 1.96 -6.56
CA TYR A 93 7.41 3.24 -7.29
C TYR A 93 6.95 4.50 -6.52
N ALA A 94 6.17 4.35 -5.44
CA ALA A 94 5.69 5.44 -4.61
C ALA A 94 6.30 5.50 -3.19
N GLY A 95 7.09 4.50 -2.78
CA GLY A 95 7.76 4.49 -1.47
C GLY A 95 6.84 4.50 -0.24
N ILE A 96 5.54 4.22 -0.43
CA ILE A 96 4.54 4.31 0.64
C ILE A 96 4.36 2.92 1.26
N PRO A 97 4.69 2.73 2.55
CA PRO A 97 4.47 1.46 3.23
C PRO A 97 2.97 1.15 3.25
N TRP A 98 2.60 -0.13 3.21
CA TRP A 98 1.21 -0.60 3.23
C TRP A 98 0.34 -0.17 2.05
N LEU A 99 0.93 0.15 0.90
CA LEU A 99 0.14 0.53 -0.28
C LEU A 99 -0.64 -0.65 -0.87
N VAL A 100 -0.12 -1.87 -0.72
CA VAL A 100 -0.71 -3.07 -1.34
C VAL A 100 -1.74 -3.67 -0.39
N ALA A 101 -3.02 -3.52 -0.76
CA ALA A 101 -4.13 -4.25 -0.17
C ALA A 101 -4.22 -5.66 -0.74
N ARG A 102 -4.31 -6.64 0.15
CA ARG A 102 -4.63 -8.03 -0.17
C ARG A 102 -5.92 -8.42 0.53
N ARG A 103 -6.63 -9.39 -0.03
CA ARG A 103 -7.86 -9.90 0.55
C ARG A 103 -7.69 -11.35 0.95
N THR A 104 -8.35 -11.72 2.04
CA THR A 104 -8.40 -13.09 2.53
C THR A 104 -9.78 -13.37 3.10
N ASN A 105 -10.17 -14.64 3.04
CA ASN A 105 -11.41 -15.15 3.59
C ASN A 105 -11.16 -15.79 4.97
N ILE A 106 -9.92 -15.73 5.44
CA ILE A 106 -9.53 -16.20 6.77
C ILE A 106 -10.10 -15.22 7.78
N ASP A 107 -10.82 -15.73 8.77
CA ASP A 107 -11.32 -14.93 9.89
C ASP A 107 -10.15 -14.43 10.75
N LEU A 108 -9.69 -13.21 10.47
CA LEU A 108 -8.55 -12.62 11.16
C LEU A 108 -8.91 -12.18 12.59
N LEU A 109 -10.15 -11.77 12.85
CA LEU A 109 -10.60 -11.39 14.18
C LEU A 109 -10.68 -12.61 15.11
N GLY A 110 -11.42 -13.66 14.73
CA GLY A 110 -11.53 -14.85 15.57
C GLY A 110 -10.19 -15.56 15.79
N ARG A 111 -9.32 -15.57 14.79
CA ARG A 111 -7.95 -16.09 14.95
C ARG A 111 -7.13 -15.22 15.91
N CYS A 112 -7.21 -13.90 15.79
CA CYS A 112 -6.55 -12.97 16.70
C CYS A 112 -6.96 -13.19 18.16
N GLU A 113 -8.26 -13.36 18.42
CA GLU A 113 -8.79 -13.64 19.75
C GLU A 113 -8.30 -14.99 20.30
N THR A 114 -8.23 -16.01 19.45
CA THR A 114 -7.78 -17.37 19.83
C THR A 114 -6.30 -17.40 20.25
N PHE A 115 -5.45 -16.57 19.63
CA PHE A 115 -4.02 -16.51 19.94
C PHE A 115 -3.70 -15.64 21.17
N GLY A 116 -4.69 -14.95 21.75
CA GLY A 116 -4.49 -14.00 22.84
C GLY A 116 -3.74 -12.72 22.41
N GLN A 117 -3.34 -11.89 23.39
CA GLN A 117 -2.61 -10.64 23.11
C GLN A 117 -1.20 -10.84 22.54
N GLU A 118 -0.70 -12.08 22.45
CA GLU A 118 0.63 -12.36 21.94
C GLU A 118 0.70 -12.28 20.40
N GLY A 119 1.10 -11.10 19.94
CA GLY A 119 1.31 -10.84 18.52
C GLY A 119 0.02 -10.52 17.77
N CYS A 120 -1.07 -10.21 18.48
CA CYS A 120 -2.24 -9.59 17.88
C CYS A 120 -2.79 -8.48 18.77
N SER A 121 -3.18 -7.35 18.16
CA SER A 121 -3.81 -6.22 18.84
C SER A 121 -5.03 -5.82 18.04
N LEU A 122 -6.21 -6.04 18.62
CA LEU A 122 -7.45 -5.46 18.15
C LEU A 122 -7.50 -3.99 18.55
N ARG A 123 -8.04 -3.14 17.67
CA ARG A 123 -8.32 -1.75 18.01
C ARG A 123 -9.70 -1.77 18.67
N ALA A 124 -9.78 -1.34 19.93
CA ALA A 124 -11.07 -1.15 20.59
C ALA A 124 -11.84 -0.03 19.85
N ASP A 125 -13.12 -0.26 19.62
CA ASP A 125 -14.06 0.71 19.02
C ASP A 125 -14.13 2.02 19.81
#